data_AF-A0A510KBA6-F1
#
_entry.id   AF-A0A510KBA6-F1
#
_cell.length_a   1.000
_cell.length_b   1.000
_cell.length_c   1.000
_cell.angle_alpha   90.00
_cell.angle_beta   90.00
_cell.angle_gamma   90.00
#
_symmetry.space_group_name_H-M   'P 1'
#
loop_
_entity.id
_entity.type
_entity.pdbx_description
1 polymer ?
#
loop_
_entity_poly.entity_id
_entity_poly.type
_entity_poly.pdbx_seq_one_letter_code
_entity_poly.pdbx_strand_id
1 'polypeptide(L)'
;MRLYEVDESYINYLKLFDNRVLNYSGENYTKTRKYIGVLLKVNNCDYLAPLSSPNKKSDYTNGKIRKSNNFIIRIIDKQRNILLGTIKISNMIPIFDKTVIKYYDIHKETDECYKKLILKELRFIYANKEKIKKTAIKLYNQKIHNMSMDYIKHTIEFLLIRRKGEIV
;
A
#
# COMPACT_ATOMS: atom_id res chain seq x y z
N MET A 1 -4.52 9.71 7.85
CA MET A 1 -3.81 8.50 7.43
C MET A 1 -2.85 8.17 8.55
N ARG A 2 -2.68 6.90 8.87
CA ARG A 2 -1.83 6.33 9.90
C ARG A 2 -1.19 5.06 9.32
N LEU A 3 -0.08 4.66 9.91
CA LEU A 3 0.62 3.45 9.55
C LEU A 3 0.12 2.27 10.40
N TYR A 4 -0.04 1.12 9.79
CA TYR A 4 -0.57 -0.08 10.40
C TYR A 4 0.26 -1.30 10.02
N GLU A 5 0.19 -2.31 10.87
CA GLU A 5 0.45 -3.70 10.51
C GLU A 5 -0.89 -4.40 10.32
N VAL A 6 -0.93 -5.41 9.46
CA VAL A 6 -2.11 -6.22 9.19
C VAL A 6 -1.76 -7.66 9.51
N ASP A 7 -2.66 -8.37 10.17
CA ASP A 7 -2.42 -9.74 10.63
C ASP A 7 -2.07 -10.67 9.46
N GLU A 8 -1.07 -11.53 9.69
CA GLU A 8 -0.58 -12.45 8.67
C GLU A 8 -1.65 -13.45 8.23
N SER A 9 -2.46 -13.96 9.16
CA SER A 9 -3.58 -14.85 8.87
C SER A 9 -4.58 -14.21 7.91
N TYR A 10 -4.90 -12.93 8.11
CA TYR A 10 -5.80 -12.18 7.23
C TYR A 10 -5.19 -11.96 5.84
N ILE A 11 -3.90 -11.61 5.77
CA ILE A 11 -3.18 -11.49 4.49
C ILE A 11 -3.19 -12.82 3.74
N ASN A 12 -2.90 -13.93 4.43
CA ASN A 12 -2.90 -15.27 3.83
C ASN A 12 -4.30 -15.69 3.37
N TYR A 13 -5.34 -15.36 4.14
CA TYR A 13 -6.73 -15.56 3.75
C TYR A 13 -7.08 -14.81 2.45
N LEU A 14 -6.78 -13.51 2.36
CA LEU A 14 -7.06 -12.73 1.15
C LEU A 14 -6.31 -13.27 -0.09
N LYS A 15 -5.09 -13.78 0.10
CA LYS A 15 -4.28 -14.39 -0.98
C LYS A 15 -4.91 -15.64 -1.59
N LEU A 16 -5.81 -16.35 -0.87
CA LEU A 16 -6.55 -17.47 -1.43
C LEU A 16 -7.46 -17.05 -2.60
N PHE A 17 -7.87 -15.77 -2.63
CA PHE A 17 -8.79 -15.24 -3.64
C PHE A 17 -8.09 -14.34 -4.66
N ASP A 18 -6.96 -13.73 -4.30
CA ASP A 18 -6.19 -12.88 -5.21
C ASP A 18 -4.69 -12.92 -4.89
N ASN A 19 -3.91 -13.54 -5.78
CA ASN A 19 -2.46 -13.68 -5.62
C ASN A 19 -1.68 -12.35 -5.74
N ARG A 20 -2.34 -11.25 -6.10
CA ARG A 20 -1.74 -9.90 -6.13
C ARG A 20 -1.74 -9.24 -4.75
N VAL A 21 -2.39 -9.84 -3.74
CA VAL A 21 -2.20 -9.44 -2.34
C VAL A 21 -0.75 -9.71 -1.95
N LEU A 22 -0.05 -8.66 -1.49
CA LEU A 22 1.38 -8.76 -1.20
C LEU A 22 1.64 -9.53 0.09
N ASN A 23 2.76 -10.26 0.12
CA ASN A 23 3.18 -11.03 1.29
C ASN A 23 3.36 -10.12 2.52
N TYR A 24 2.95 -10.63 3.68
CA TYR A 24 3.19 -10.01 4.99
C TYR A 24 4.71 -9.95 5.32
N SER A 25 5.41 -11.06 5.09
CA SER A 25 6.85 -11.28 5.34
C SER A 25 7.44 -12.26 4.30
N GLY A 26 8.69 -12.69 4.49
CA GLY A 26 9.35 -13.74 3.69
C GLY A 26 10.88 -13.69 3.79
N GLU A 27 11.58 -14.66 3.19
CA GLU A 27 13.05 -14.78 3.27
C GLU A 27 13.80 -13.51 2.86
N ASN A 28 13.24 -12.73 1.92
CA ASN A 28 13.83 -11.48 1.44
C ASN A 28 13.33 -10.23 2.19
N TYR A 29 12.69 -10.39 3.35
CA TYR A 29 12.11 -9.31 4.15
C TYR A 29 12.84 -9.19 5.49
N THR A 30 13.36 -8.00 5.79
CA THR A 30 13.94 -7.70 7.11
C THR A 30 12.90 -7.18 8.11
N LYS A 31 11.72 -6.75 7.63
CA LYS A 31 10.61 -6.21 8.42
C LYS A 31 9.28 -6.67 7.84
N THR A 32 8.26 -6.77 8.70
CA THR A 32 6.88 -7.03 8.28
C THR A 32 6.32 -5.84 7.51
N ARG A 33 5.49 -6.13 6.50
CA ARG A 33 4.96 -5.12 5.57
C ARG A 33 4.03 -4.15 6.29
N LYS A 34 4.34 -2.86 6.21
CA LYS A 34 3.49 -1.79 6.73
C LYS A 34 2.45 -1.36 5.71
N TYR A 35 1.29 -0.97 6.21
CA TYR A 35 0.16 -0.47 5.44
C TYR A 35 -0.16 0.96 5.84
N ILE A 36 -0.49 1.81 4.86
CA ILE A 36 -0.92 3.18 5.10
C ILE A 36 -2.41 3.31 4.82
N GLY A 37 -3.13 4.02 5.69
CA GLY A 37 -4.48 4.48 5.38
C GLY A 37 -5.22 5.06 6.58
N VAL A 38 -6.53 5.17 6.58
CA VAL A 38 -7.47 4.80 5.51
C VAL A 38 -7.30 5.68 4.26
N LEU A 39 -7.26 5.06 3.08
CA LEU A 39 -7.20 5.76 1.78
C LEU A 39 -8.60 6.17 1.31
N LEU A 40 -9.54 5.24 1.35
CA LEU A 40 -10.95 5.43 1.04
C LEU A 40 -11.80 4.48 1.91
N LYS A 41 -13.06 4.84 2.11
CA LYS A 41 -14.07 4.00 2.76
C LYS A 41 -15.19 3.72 1.76
N VAL A 42 -15.59 2.46 1.62
CA VAL A 42 -16.67 2.02 0.72
C VAL A 42 -17.56 1.04 1.47
N ASN A 43 -18.84 1.37 1.68
CA ASN A 43 -19.80 0.54 2.43
C ASN A 43 -19.22 0.02 3.76
N ASN A 44 -18.78 0.93 4.63
CA ASN A 44 -18.13 0.65 5.92
C ASN A 44 -16.79 -0.11 5.87
N CYS A 45 -16.30 -0.51 4.70
CA CYS A 45 -14.98 -1.10 4.53
C CYS A 45 -13.91 -0.02 4.34
N ASP A 46 -12.85 -0.06 5.15
CA ASP A 46 -11.69 0.82 4.95
C ASP A 46 -10.67 0.16 4.03
N TYR A 47 -10.06 0.94 3.15
CA TYR A 47 -8.96 0.45 2.31
C TYR A 47 -7.61 0.97 2.80
N LEU A 48 -6.67 0.04 2.94
CA LEU A 48 -5.27 0.31 3.27
C LEU A 48 -4.37 -0.11 2.10
N ALA A 49 -3.36 0.68 1.78
CA ALA A 49 -2.38 0.31 0.75
C ALA A 49 -1.05 -0.13 1.38
N PRO A 50 -0.43 -1.21 0.89
CA PRO A 50 0.88 -1.63 1.37
C PRO A 50 1.98 -0.67 0.93
N LEU A 51 2.93 -0.43 1.83
CA LEU A 51 4.22 0.14 1.51
C LEU A 51 5.15 -0.96 0.97
N SER A 52 6.09 -0.60 0.09
CA SER A 52 7.15 -1.48 -0.40
C SER A 52 8.45 -0.74 -0.60
N SER A 53 9.56 -1.38 -0.26
CA SER A 53 10.91 -0.87 -0.51
C SER A 53 11.18 -0.69 -2.02
N PRO A 54 12.13 0.19 -2.39
CA PRO A 54 12.55 0.41 -3.77
C PRO A 54 12.94 -0.88 -4.49
N ASN A 55 12.44 -1.09 -5.71
CA ASN A 55 12.87 -2.19 -6.57
C ASN A 55 13.61 -1.65 -7.81
N LYS A 56 14.86 -2.07 -7.99
CA LYS A 56 15.75 -1.59 -9.07
C LYS A 56 15.15 -1.79 -10.47
N LYS A 57 14.42 -2.90 -10.71
CA LYS A 57 13.84 -3.22 -12.01
C LYS A 57 12.56 -2.44 -12.30
N SER A 58 11.65 -2.34 -11.32
CA SER A 58 10.32 -1.76 -11.56
C SER A 58 10.22 -0.25 -11.32
N ASP A 59 11.08 0.30 -10.47
CA ASP A 59 11.01 1.70 -10.03
C ASP A 59 11.98 2.64 -10.73
N TYR A 60 12.89 2.10 -11.55
CA TYR A 60 13.88 2.88 -12.28
C TYR A 60 13.78 2.64 -13.78
N THR A 61 14.20 3.62 -14.56
CA THR A 61 14.38 3.52 -16.02
C THR A 61 15.59 4.36 -16.37
N ASN A 62 16.61 3.74 -16.99
CA ASN A 62 17.88 4.38 -17.32
C ASN A 62 18.51 5.10 -16.11
N GLY A 63 18.54 4.43 -14.95
CA GLY A 63 19.08 4.96 -13.70
C GLY A 63 18.24 6.04 -13.02
N LYS A 64 17.13 6.49 -13.63
CA LYS A 64 16.25 7.53 -13.08
C LYS A 64 15.02 6.93 -12.41
N ILE A 65 14.59 7.50 -11.29
CA ILE A 65 13.35 7.12 -10.60
C ILE A 65 12.17 7.38 -11.54
N ARG A 66 11.33 6.37 -11.76
CA ARG A 66 10.11 6.49 -12.57
C ARG A 66 9.13 7.45 -11.89
N LYS A 67 8.29 8.15 -12.66
CA LYS A 67 7.24 9.00 -12.10
C LYS A 67 6.18 8.16 -11.38
N SER A 68 5.53 8.72 -10.36
CA SER A 68 4.31 8.13 -9.79
C SER A 68 3.20 8.08 -10.85
N ASN A 69 2.29 7.11 -10.75
CA ASN A 69 1.18 6.94 -11.67
C ASN A 69 -0.12 6.56 -10.90
N ASN A 70 -1.16 6.13 -11.62
CA ASN A 70 -2.48 5.86 -11.03
C ASN A 70 -2.50 4.63 -10.09
N PHE A 71 -1.49 3.77 -10.13
CA PHE A 71 -1.50 2.48 -9.41
C PHE A 71 -0.32 2.30 -8.44
N ILE A 72 0.72 3.14 -8.55
CA ILE A 72 1.87 3.19 -7.63
C ILE A 72 2.29 4.65 -7.41
N ILE A 73 2.41 5.04 -6.14
CA ILE A 73 2.98 6.32 -5.72
C ILE A 73 4.39 6.08 -5.19
N ARG A 74 5.37 6.81 -5.72
CA ARG A 74 6.79 6.73 -5.35
C ARG A 74 7.10 7.81 -4.32
N ILE A 75 7.63 7.39 -3.18
CA ILE A 75 7.98 8.26 -2.06
C ILE A 75 9.43 8.68 -2.24
N ILE A 76 9.65 9.95 -2.58
CA ILE A 76 10.97 10.46 -2.97
C ILE A 76 11.44 11.50 -1.95
N ASP A 77 12.66 11.34 -1.45
CA ASP A 77 13.38 12.39 -0.75
C ASP A 77 13.87 13.41 -1.79
N LYS A 78 13.16 14.54 -1.90
CA LYS A 78 13.45 15.56 -2.92
C LYS A 78 14.84 16.18 -2.76
N GLN A 79 15.36 16.28 -1.53
CA GLN A 79 16.67 16.91 -1.29
C GLN A 79 17.80 16.04 -1.80
N ARG A 80 17.69 14.72 -1.58
CA ARG A 80 18.72 13.74 -1.99
C ARG A 80 18.44 13.10 -3.35
N ASN A 81 17.27 13.35 -3.92
CA ASN A 81 16.76 12.72 -5.14
C ASN A 81 16.83 11.18 -5.09
N ILE A 82 16.45 10.59 -3.95
CA ILE A 82 16.43 9.14 -3.73
C ILE A 82 15.00 8.63 -3.51
N LEU A 83 14.74 7.40 -3.97
CA LEU A 83 13.50 6.69 -3.70
C LEU A 83 13.58 6.06 -2.31
N LEU A 84 12.67 6.43 -1.42
CA LEU A 84 12.58 5.87 -0.07
C LEU A 84 11.71 4.60 -0.05
N GLY A 85 10.66 4.59 -0.86
CA GLY A 85 9.71 3.49 -0.93
C GLY A 85 8.56 3.79 -1.89
N THR A 86 7.55 2.93 -1.89
CA THR A 86 6.37 3.04 -2.74
C THR A 86 5.10 2.70 -1.99
N ILE A 87 4.00 3.40 -2.32
CA ILE A 87 2.63 3.05 -1.92
C ILE A 87 2.00 2.32 -3.11
N LYS A 88 1.70 1.03 -2.94
CA LYS A 88 1.14 0.18 -4.00
C LYS A 88 -0.39 0.26 -4.00
N ILE A 89 -0.93 1.33 -4.59
CA ILE A 89 -2.39 1.59 -4.63
C ILE A 89 -3.15 0.45 -5.32
N SER A 90 -2.58 -0.16 -6.36
CA SER A 90 -3.15 -1.35 -7.04
C SER A 90 -3.23 -2.61 -6.18
N ASN A 91 -2.52 -2.62 -5.05
CA ASN A 91 -2.49 -3.73 -4.11
C ASN A 91 -3.14 -3.36 -2.77
N MET A 92 -3.99 -2.33 -2.75
CA MET A 92 -4.74 -1.99 -1.54
C MET A 92 -5.75 -3.08 -1.19
N ILE A 93 -5.95 -3.29 0.12
CA ILE A 93 -6.81 -4.34 0.66
C ILE A 93 -7.96 -3.73 1.49
N PRO A 94 -9.14 -4.36 1.47
CA PRO A 94 -10.26 -4.04 2.34
C PRO A 94 -9.96 -4.46 3.77
N ILE A 95 -10.46 -3.68 4.74
CA ILE A 95 -10.41 -3.97 6.18
C ILE A 95 -11.80 -3.69 6.75
N PHE A 96 -12.52 -4.77 7.05
CA PHE A 96 -13.83 -4.74 7.71
C PHE A 96 -13.64 -4.76 9.22
N ASP A 97 -13.18 -5.89 9.74
CA ASP A 97 -12.80 -6.02 11.13
C ASP A 97 -11.53 -5.20 11.42
N LYS A 98 -11.58 -4.36 12.46
CA LYS A 98 -10.43 -3.57 12.91
C LYS A 98 -9.49 -4.36 13.82
N THR A 99 -9.89 -5.53 14.30
CA THR A 99 -9.02 -6.39 15.11
C THR A 99 -7.83 -6.90 14.30
N VAL A 100 -8.00 -7.10 12.99
CA VAL A 100 -6.95 -7.60 12.08
C VAL A 100 -5.87 -6.56 11.74
N ILE A 101 -5.98 -5.35 12.29
CA ILE A 101 -4.99 -4.29 12.10
C ILE A 101 -4.49 -3.75 13.42
N LYS A 102 -3.19 -3.48 13.49
CA LYS A 102 -2.54 -2.85 14.63
C LYS A 102 -1.91 -1.54 14.22
N TYR A 103 -2.14 -0.49 15.01
CA TYR A 103 -1.45 0.77 14.80
C TYR A 103 0.06 0.58 14.98
N TYR A 104 0.83 1.01 13.98
CA TYR A 104 2.28 0.99 14.06
C TYR A 104 2.77 2.28 14.72
N ASP A 105 3.09 2.19 16.00
CA ASP A 105 3.66 3.29 16.76
C ASP A 105 5.15 3.44 16.48
N ILE A 106 5.49 4.45 15.67
CA ILE A 106 6.87 4.76 15.28
C ILE A 106 7.79 5.07 16.47
N HIS A 107 7.23 5.52 17.61
CA HIS A 107 8.02 5.81 18.80
C HIS A 107 8.55 4.54 19.48
N LYS A 108 7.93 3.38 19.20
CA LYS A 108 8.33 2.07 19.73
C LYS A 108 9.30 1.32 18.82
N GLU A 109 9.63 1.84 17.64
CA GLU A 109 10.65 1.24 16.77
C GLU A 109 12.05 1.48 17.36
N THR A 110 12.78 0.39 17.58
CA THR A 110 14.12 0.36 18.19
C THR A 110 15.23 0.44 17.13
N ASP A 111 14.94 0.05 15.89
CA ASP A 111 15.83 0.22 14.75
C ASP A 111 15.82 1.69 14.29
N GLU A 112 16.79 2.46 14.77
CA GLU A 112 16.89 3.89 14.51
C GLU A 112 17.08 4.24 13.02
N CYS A 113 17.69 3.34 12.23
CA CYS A 113 17.81 3.53 10.79
C CYS A 113 16.45 3.39 10.10
N TYR A 114 15.70 2.34 10.43
CA TYR A 114 14.37 2.10 9.89
C TYR A 114 13.37 3.16 10.37
N LYS A 115 13.45 3.58 11.64
CA LYS A 115 12.64 4.68 12.19
C LYS A 115 12.84 5.97 11.41
N LYS A 116 14.08 6.36 11.12
CA LYS A 116 14.40 7.54 10.29
C LYS A 116 13.82 7.42 8.87
N LEU A 117 13.88 6.22 8.27
CA LEU A 117 13.27 5.96 6.98
C LEU A 117 11.75 6.17 7.03
N ILE A 118 11.05 5.53 7.96
CA ILE A 118 9.58 5.65 8.10
C ILE A 118 9.16 7.10 8.36
N LEU A 119 9.90 7.85 9.19
CA LEU A 119 9.59 9.27 9.44
C LEU A 119 9.68 10.11 8.16
N LYS A 120 10.68 9.86 7.31
CA LYS A 120 10.78 10.53 6.00
C LYS A 120 9.64 10.12 5.06
N GLU A 121 9.27 8.85 5.04
CA GLU A 121 8.14 8.36 4.25
C GLU A 121 6.82 9.01 4.71
N LEU A 122 6.57 9.05 6.01
CA LEU A 122 5.38 9.68 6.60
C LEU A 122 5.32 11.17 6.30
N ARG A 123 6.45 11.90 6.36
CA ARG A 123 6.52 13.31 5.96
C ARG A 123 6.05 13.51 4.52
N PHE A 124 6.52 12.67 3.59
CA PHE A 124 6.07 12.71 2.20
C PHE A 124 4.57 12.38 2.08
N ILE A 125 4.12 11.31 2.75
CA ILE A 125 2.74 10.84 2.71
C ILE A 125 1.79 11.94 3.20
N TYR A 126 2.08 12.58 4.32
CA TYR A 126 1.23 13.65 4.86
C TYR A 126 1.20 14.88 3.97
N ALA A 127 2.33 15.27 3.38
CA ALA A 127 2.37 16.36 2.40
C ALA A 127 1.60 16.05 1.10
N ASN A 128 1.37 14.78 0.78
CA ASN A 128 0.69 14.33 -0.46
C ASN A 128 -0.64 13.61 -0.20
N LYS A 129 -1.20 13.72 1.01
CA LYS A 129 -2.36 12.94 1.49
C LYS A 129 -3.54 13.01 0.51
N GLU A 130 -3.91 14.21 0.07
CA GLU A 130 -5.06 14.39 -0.82
C GLU A 130 -4.83 13.78 -2.21
N LYS A 131 -3.60 13.86 -2.73
CA LYS A 131 -3.22 13.20 -3.97
C LYS A 131 -3.33 11.68 -3.83
N ILE A 132 -2.81 11.11 -2.74
CA ILE A 132 -2.86 9.66 -2.48
C ILE A 132 -4.32 9.18 -2.44
N LYS A 133 -5.18 9.87 -1.70
CA LYS A 133 -6.62 9.54 -1.63
C LYS A 133 -7.30 9.63 -2.99
N LYS A 134 -7.10 10.73 -3.73
CA LYS A 134 -7.66 10.91 -5.07
C LYS A 134 -7.21 9.82 -6.04
N THR A 135 -5.94 9.42 -5.99
CA THR A 135 -5.41 8.31 -6.79
C THR A 135 -6.09 6.99 -6.43
N ALA A 136 -6.29 6.70 -5.14
CA ALA A 136 -6.95 5.49 -4.67
C ALA A 136 -8.43 5.42 -5.11
N ILE A 137 -9.17 6.51 -4.95
CA ILE A 137 -10.57 6.62 -5.39
C ILE A 137 -10.67 6.43 -6.90
N LYS A 138 -9.80 7.11 -7.66
CA LYS A 138 -9.76 6.96 -9.11
C LYS A 138 -9.52 5.52 -9.52
N LEU A 139 -8.49 4.87 -8.96
CA LEU A 139 -8.17 3.49 -9.30
C LEU A 139 -9.30 2.52 -8.93
N TYR A 140 -9.91 2.71 -7.76
CA TYR A 140 -11.07 1.93 -7.32
C TYR A 140 -12.19 2.01 -8.35
N ASN A 141 -12.60 3.22 -8.74
CA ASN A 141 -13.67 3.43 -9.73
C ASN A 141 -13.31 2.82 -11.09
N GLN A 142 -12.08 3.01 -11.56
CA GLN A 142 -11.62 2.42 -12.82
C GLN A 142 -11.67 0.88 -12.79
N LYS A 143 -11.36 0.27 -11.64
CA LYS A 143 -11.38 -1.18 -11.47
C LYS A 143 -12.80 -1.75 -11.40
N ILE A 144 -13.70 -1.15 -10.61
CA ILE A 144 -15.08 -1.66 -10.46
C ILE A 144 -15.90 -1.49 -11.76
N HIS A 145 -15.57 -0.51 -12.59
CA HIS A 145 -16.19 -0.30 -13.90
C HIS A 145 -15.45 -1.02 -15.04
N ASN A 146 -14.45 -1.87 -14.71
CA ASN A 146 -13.67 -2.65 -15.68
C ASN A 146 -13.16 -1.83 -16.88
N MET A 147 -12.63 -0.64 -16.62
CA MET A 147 -12.14 0.22 -17.69
C MET A 147 -10.90 -0.39 -18.39
N SER A 148 -10.70 -0.08 -19.67
CA SER A 148 -9.75 -0.76 -20.58
C SER A 148 -8.25 -0.52 -20.35
N MET A 149 -7.86 0.20 -19.29
CA MET A 149 -6.45 0.52 -19.03
C MET A 149 -5.67 -0.73 -18.60
N ASP A 150 -4.49 -0.95 -19.20
CA ASP A 150 -3.67 -2.15 -18.95
C ASP A 150 -3.39 -2.45 -17.47
N TYR A 151 -3.19 -1.44 -16.63
CA TYR A 151 -2.89 -1.64 -15.21
C TYR A 151 -4.09 -2.18 -14.41
N ILE A 152 -5.31 -2.12 -14.95
CA ILE A 152 -6.52 -2.64 -14.31
C ILE A 152 -6.48 -4.17 -14.21
N LYS A 153 -5.88 -4.86 -15.19
CA LYS A 153 -5.68 -6.33 -15.15
C LYS A 153 -4.66 -6.76 -14.09
N HIS A 154 -3.79 -5.85 -13.66
CA HIS A 154 -2.78 -6.08 -12.62
C HIS A 154 -3.16 -5.50 -11.25
N THR A 155 -4.38 -4.97 -11.13
CA THR A 155 -4.92 -4.44 -9.87
C THR A 155 -5.78 -5.50 -9.22
N ILE A 156 -5.66 -5.67 -7.90
CA ILE A 156 -6.46 -6.58 -7.09
C ILE A 156 -7.97 -6.49 -7.45
N GLU A 157 -8.66 -7.63 -7.44
CA GLU A 157 -10.12 -7.71 -7.63
C GLU A 157 -10.85 -7.16 -6.39
N PHE A 158 -10.93 -5.82 -6.27
CA PHE A 158 -11.47 -5.16 -5.07
C PHE A 158 -12.86 -5.67 -4.68
N LEU A 159 -13.76 -5.90 -5.65
CA LEU A 159 -15.10 -6.41 -5.34
C LEU A 159 -15.08 -7.85 -4.80
N LEU A 160 -14.22 -8.71 -5.35
CA LEU A 160 -14.09 -10.10 -4.91
C LEU A 160 -13.54 -10.15 -3.49
N ILE A 161 -12.38 -9.52 -3.24
CA ILE A 161 -11.74 -9.60 -1.94
C ILE A 161 -12.54 -8.83 -0.87
N ARG A 162 -13.29 -7.79 -1.25
CA ARG A 162 -14.22 -7.10 -0.34
C ARG A 162 -15.34 -8.04 0.11
N ARG A 163 -16.00 -8.75 -0.82
CA ARG A 163 -17.05 -9.72 -0.47
C ARG A 163 -16.52 -10.83 0.45
N LYS A 164 -15.28 -11.26 0.26
CA LYS A 164 -14.65 -12.30 1.09
C LYS A 164 -14.19 -11.79 2.45
N GLY A 165 -13.75 -10.53 2.53
CA GLY A 165 -13.36 -9.89 3.78
C GLY A 165 -14.53 -9.47 4.68
N GLU A 166 -15.76 -9.42 4.17
CA GLU A 166 -16.97 -9.11 4.96
C GLU A 166 -17.46 -10.30 5.79
N ILE A 167 -17.06 -11.53 5.40
CA ILE A 167 -17.52 -12.80 6.00
C ILE A 167 -16.64 -13.21 7.19
N VAL A 168 -15.48 -12.57 7.36
CA VAL A 168 -14.47 -12.85 8.39
C VAL A 168 -14.42 -11.67 9.34
#